data_AF-Q12XS7-F1
#
_entry.id   AF-Q12XS7-F1
#
_cell.length_a   1.000
_cell.length_b   1.000
_cell.length_c   1.000
_cell.angle_alpha   90.00
_cell.angle_beta   90.00
_cell.angle_gamma   90.00
#
_symmetry.space_group_name_H-M   'P 1'
#
loop_
_entity.id
_entity.type
_entity.pdbx_description
1 polymer ?
#
loop_
_entity_poly.entity_id
_entity_poly.type
_entity_poly.pdbx_seq_one_letter_code
_entity_poly.pdbx_strand_id
1 'polypeptide(L)'
;MSLFTNLLKLNPNQIPLEDFFTEIFTHLLKSDSDLFSKLIQDFNISNINFNDSFVSTQESFDALDNHFSGSRPDIFIELSNDTEKELIFIECKIGSEEGQDQLQRYAEHLDNIENINKKSLIYITRDFDAKNQKYIFMNCKNKSSLTFKQFRWYQIYQFLSLFNKDINNILISETLNFMEENGLSGSNQFTSIDILTITNFPRVRKMMEETMSGDVFKRFENITGANNPRHSTALNDLKDHNRYVYLQEQNDKFQLILGYFMNNLTIESYPKVGISINLSPKASERIQIMEVMKKIVSSSDKWKGYDLNEANNWAVISQTKSLDYFLNQEDHITALQNYFLELLNELETIKKNYNNLQWLV
;
A
#
# COMPACT_ATOMS: atom_id res chain seq x y z
N MET A 1 -18.60 8.24 -1.29
CA MET A 1 -17.48 9.12 -0.96
C MET A 1 -17.81 9.85 0.32
N SER A 2 -17.24 9.34 1.41
CA SER A 2 -17.34 9.89 2.76
C SER A 2 -16.84 11.34 2.85
N LEU A 3 -17.27 12.06 3.88
CA LEU A 3 -16.81 13.40 4.23
C LEU A 3 -15.28 13.42 4.38
N PHE A 4 -14.72 12.43 5.07
CA PHE A 4 -13.28 12.32 5.30
C PHE A 4 -12.48 12.10 4.02
N THR A 5 -12.99 11.29 3.08
CA THR A 5 -12.34 11.13 1.77
C THR A 5 -12.34 12.44 0.97
N ASN A 6 -13.40 13.25 1.08
CA ASN A 6 -13.42 14.57 0.44
C ASN A 6 -12.44 15.54 1.11
N LEU A 7 -12.32 15.51 2.44
CA LEU A 7 -11.37 16.33 3.18
C LEU A 7 -9.92 15.98 2.84
N LEU A 8 -9.58 14.69 2.75
CA LEU A 8 -8.24 14.23 2.34
C LEU A 8 -7.86 14.77 0.95
N LYS A 9 -8.80 14.75 0.00
CA LYS A 9 -8.58 15.25 -1.37
C LYS A 9 -8.36 16.75 -1.45
N LEU A 10 -8.93 17.52 -0.52
CA LEU A 10 -8.75 18.97 -0.45
C LEU A 10 -7.39 19.38 0.13
N ASN A 11 -6.58 18.41 0.60
CA ASN A 11 -5.29 18.70 1.18
C ASN A 11 -4.22 18.98 0.10
N PRO A 12 -3.70 20.21 0.01
CA PRO A 12 -2.72 20.56 -1.02
C PRO A 12 -1.35 19.94 -0.79
N ASN A 13 -1.05 19.49 0.44
CA ASN A 13 0.27 19.03 0.85
C ASN A 13 0.40 17.49 0.83
N GLN A 14 -0.59 16.77 0.31
CA GLN A 14 -0.59 15.30 0.21
C GLN A 14 -0.21 14.61 1.54
N ILE A 15 -0.97 14.90 2.61
CA ILE A 15 -0.77 14.21 3.89
C ILE A 15 -0.88 12.69 3.68
N PRO A 16 0.05 11.89 4.22
CA PRO A 16 -0.05 10.43 4.18
C PRO A 16 -1.40 9.94 4.69
N LEU A 17 -1.97 8.94 4.01
CA LEU A 17 -3.26 8.35 4.39
C LEU A 17 -3.27 7.89 5.86
N GLU A 18 -2.14 7.35 6.33
CA GLU A 18 -1.94 6.87 7.70
C GLU A 18 -2.05 8.02 8.71
N ASP A 19 -1.27 9.09 8.52
CA ASP A 19 -1.32 10.27 9.39
C ASP A 19 -2.73 10.86 9.43
N PHE A 20 -3.38 11.00 8.28
CA PHE A 20 -4.73 11.54 8.20
C PHE A 20 -5.75 10.68 8.97
N PHE A 21 -5.68 9.36 8.82
CA PHE A 21 -6.58 8.46 9.53
C PHE A 21 -6.29 8.38 11.03
N THR A 22 -5.01 8.41 11.42
CA THR A 22 -4.60 8.47 12.83
C THR A 22 -5.19 9.69 13.54
N GLU A 23 -5.23 10.85 12.88
CA GLU A 23 -5.86 12.05 13.43
C GLU A 23 -7.38 11.87 13.60
N ILE A 24 -8.07 11.30 12.62
CA ILE A 24 -9.51 10.99 12.71
C ILE A 24 -9.79 10.06 13.89
N PHE A 25 -9.06 8.95 13.95
CA PHE A 25 -9.25 7.93 14.98
C PHE A 25 -8.92 8.48 16.37
N THR A 26 -7.84 9.24 16.51
CA THR A 26 -7.47 9.88 17.78
C THR A 26 -8.51 10.91 18.21
N HIS A 27 -9.05 11.70 17.29
CA HIS A 27 -10.14 12.63 17.59
C HIS A 27 -11.38 11.88 18.09
N LEU A 28 -11.74 10.76 17.46
CA LEU A 28 -12.85 9.93 17.92
C LEU A 28 -12.64 9.43 19.36
N LEU A 29 -11.44 8.94 19.71
CA LEU A 29 -11.13 8.50 21.08
C LEU A 29 -11.22 9.65 22.10
N LYS A 30 -10.85 10.87 21.70
CA LYS A 30 -10.95 12.07 22.57
C LYS A 30 -12.39 12.53 22.79
N SER A 31 -13.22 12.41 21.76
CA SER A 31 -14.58 12.94 21.76
C SER A 31 -15.60 12.04 22.46
N ASP A 32 -15.30 10.76 22.62
CA ASP A 32 -16.20 9.77 23.22
C ASP A 32 -15.47 8.92 24.27
N SER A 33 -15.56 9.34 25.54
CA SER A 33 -14.89 8.68 26.67
C SER A 33 -15.40 7.27 26.94
N ASP A 34 -16.67 7.00 26.66
CA ASP A 34 -17.29 5.69 26.87
C ASP A 34 -16.78 4.71 25.82
N LEU A 35 -16.74 5.14 24.54
CA LEU A 35 -16.13 4.39 23.46
C LEU A 35 -14.65 4.11 23.74
N PHE A 36 -13.89 5.13 24.16
CA PHE A 36 -12.48 4.98 24.51
C PHE A 36 -12.27 3.97 25.63
N SER A 37 -13.00 4.12 26.74
CA SER A 37 -12.92 3.20 27.88
C SER A 37 -13.28 1.77 27.48
N LYS A 38 -14.32 1.61 26.64
CA LYS A 38 -14.73 0.31 26.16
C LYS A 38 -13.71 -0.32 25.21
N LEU A 39 -13.04 0.48 24.38
CA LEU A 39 -11.96 0.02 23.51
C LEU A 39 -10.78 -0.49 24.34
N ILE A 40 -10.35 0.26 25.36
CA ILE A 40 -9.28 -0.16 26.28
C ILE A 40 -9.63 -1.51 26.93
N GLN A 41 -10.86 -1.67 27.39
CA GLN A 41 -11.34 -2.90 28.04
C GLN A 41 -11.45 -4.08 27.07
N ASP A 42 -12.17 -3.94 25.95
CA ASP A 42 -12.51 -5.05 25.05
C ASP A 42 -11.29 -5.58 24.29
N PHE A 43 -10.32 -4.71 24.01
CA PHE A 43 -9.02 -5.10 23.45
C PHE A 43 -8.00 -5.50 24.53
N ASN A 44 -8.42 -5.48 25.81
CA ASN A 44 -7.60 -5.79 26.98
C ASN A 44 -6.30 -4.96 27.00
N ILE A 45 -6.33 -3.73 26.48
CA ILE A 45 -5.15 -2.88 26.29
C ILE A 45 -4.50 -2.57 27.63
N SER A 46 -5.32 -2.17 28.61
CA SER A 46 -4.91 -1.91 29.99
C SER A 46 -5.88 -2.59 30.95
N ASN A 47 -5.36 -2.95 32.12
CA ASN A 47 -6.16 -3.44 33.25
C ASN A 47 -6.35 -2.36 34.34
N ILE A 48 -5.86 -1.14 34.11
CA ILE A 48 -6.03 -0.04 35.06
C ILE A 48 -7.47 0.47 34.95
N ASN A 49 -8.15 0.57 36.08
CA ASN A 49 -9.36 1.37 36.17
C ASN A 49 -8.91 2.84 36.32
N PHE A 50 -8.88 3.56 35.21
CA PHE A 50 -8.37 4.93 35.14
C PHE A 50 -9.52 5.92 35.37
N ASN A 51 -9.22 7.04 36.03
CA ASN A 51 -10.14 8.17 36.20
C ASN A 51 -9.72 9.38 35.37
N ASP A 52 -8.48 9.39 34.86
CA ASP A 52 -7.95 10.40 33.96
C ASP A 52 -7.24 9.74 32.78
N SER A 53 -7.35 10.37 31.61
CA SER A 53 -6.73 9.92 30.37
C SER A 53 -6.32 11.10 29.51
N PHE A 54 -5.09 11.05 29.02
CA PHE A 54 -4.60 11.94 28.00
C PHE A 54 -4.32 11.16 26.74
N VAL A 55 -4.87 11.60 25.61
CA VAL A 55 -4.64 11.02 24.29
C VAL A 55 -4.07 12.12 23.41
N SER A 56 -3.03 11.86 22.63
CA SER A 56 -2.51 12.81 21.65
C SER A 56 -1.89 12.11 20.45
N THR A 57 -1.79 12.85 19.36
CA THR A 57 -0.94 12.52 18.22
C THR A 57 0.32 13.40 18.30
N GLN A 58 1.35 13.04 17.54
CA GLN A 58 2.52 13.90 17.30
C GLN A 58 3.51 14.09 18.46
N GLU A 59 3.37 13.36 19.58
CA GLU A 59 4.35 13.39 20.68
C GLU A 59 5.71 12.88 20.20
N SER A 60 6.77 13.64 20.47
CA SER A 60 8.11 13.34 20.00
C SER A 60 9.06 13.08 21.17
N PHE A 61 9.87 12.04 21.03
CA PHE A 61 10.88 11.63 21.99
C PHE A 61 12.25 11.76 21.33
N ASP A 62 13.14 12.49 21.98
CA ASP A 62 14.53 12.63 21.53
C ASP A 62 15.22 11.26 21.43
N ALA A 63 16.17 11.14 20.52
CA ALA A 63 16.90 9.88 20.31
C ALA A 63 17.63 9.45 21.59
N LEU A 64 17.54 8.15 21.94
CA LEU A 64 18.47 7.56 22.89
C LEU A 64 19.88 7.47 22.30
N ASP A 65 20.89 7.36 23.15
CA ASP A 65 22.31 7.28 22.76
C ASP A 65 22.61 6.21 21.70
N ASN A 66 21.84 5.12 21.68
CA ASN A 66 21.99 4.00 20.76
C ASN A 66 21.07 4.07 19.53
N HIS A 67 20.32 5.16 19.36
CA HIS A 67 19.37 5.35 18.24
C HIS A 67 19.92 6.35 17.22
N PHE A 68 19.68 6.09 15.94
CA PHE A 68 20.01 7.03 14.86
C PHE A 68 19.03 8.22 14.78
N SER A 69 17.82 8.07 15.33
CA SER A 69 16.76 9.08 15.30
C SER A 69 15.88 9.00 16.53
N GLY A 70 15.15 10.08 16.81
CA GLY A 70 14.08 10.08 17.81
C GLY A 70 12.92 9.15 17.44
N SER A 71 11.88 9.16 18.29
CA SER A 71 10.64 8.42 18.05
C SER A 71 9.44 9.35 18.11
N ARG A 72 8.41 9.01 17.34
CA ARG A 72 7.16 9.73 17.31
C ARG A 72 6.03 8.71 17.11
N PRO A 73 5.50 8.10 18.18
CA PRO A 73 4.37 7.20 18.04
C PRO A 73 3.19 7.93 17.39
N ASP A 74 2.44 7.22 16.55
CA ASP A 74 1.27 7.77 15.88
C ASP A 74 0.21 8.24 16.87
N ILE A 75 0.01 7.45 17.95
CA ILE A 75 -0.85 7.82 19.07
C ILE A 75 -0.12 7.57 20.38
N PHE A 76 -0.16 8.58 21.24
CA PHE A 76 0.31 8.55 22.61
C PHE A 76 -0.89 8.57 23.56
N ILE A 77 -0.88 7.69 24.56
CA ILE A 77 -1.91 7.66 25.59
C ILE A 77 -1.24 7.54 26.97
N GLU A 78 -1.64 8.42 27.89
CA GLU A 78 -1.38 8.28 29.32
C GLU A 78 -2.70 7.96 30.01
N LEU A 79 -2.75 6.84 30.75
CA LEU A 79 -3.85 6.48 31.63
C LEU A 79 -3.38 6.64 33.06
N SER A 80 -4.21 7.22 33.92
CA SER A 80 -3.87 7.31 35.33
C SER A 80 -5.06 7.15 36.26
N ASN A 81 -4.73 6.72 37.47
CA ASN A 81 -5.57 6.88 38.64
C ASN A 81 -4.72 7.39 39.81
N ASP A 82 -5.31 7.46 40.99
CA ASP A 82 -4.65 8.00 42.19
C ASP A 82 -3.36 7.24 42.59
N THR A 83 -3.12 6.04 42.05
CA THR A 83 -2.04 5.13 42.48
C THR A 83 -1.17 4.57 41.34
N GLU A 84 -1.68 4.49 40.12
CA GLU A 84 -0.99 3.89 38.97
C GLU A 84 -1.04 4.82 37.76
N LYS A 85 0.06 4.83 37.00
CA LYS A 85 0.16 5.41 35.67
C LYS A 85 0.54 4.34 34.65
N GLU A 86 -0.12 4.36 33.50
CA GLU A 86 0.23 3.54 32.34
C GLU A 86 0.45 4.41 31.12
N LEU A 87 1.50 4.08 30.37
CA LEU A 87 1.84 4.74 29.12
C LEU A 87 1.67 3.78 27.95
N ILE A 88 0.97 4.21 26.92
CA ILE A 88 0.68 3.40 25.75
C ILE A 88 1.15 4.16 24.50
N PHE A 89 2.04 3.53 23.74
CA PHE A 89 2.39 3.96 22.39
C PHE A 89 1.63 3.10 21.40
N ILE A 90 1.06 3.72 20.37
CA ILE A 90 0.39 3.04 19.27
C ILE A 90 1.07 3.46 17.96
N GLU A 91 1.46 2.46 17.17
CA GLU A 91 1.90 2.63 15.79
C GLU A 91 0.86 2.00 14.85
N CYS A 92 0.50 2.75 13.81
CA CYS A 92 -0.57 2.49 12.88
C CYS A 92 -0.02 2.33 11.46
N LYS A 93 -0.38 1.24 10.79
CA LYS A 93 -0.06 1.01 9.37
C LYS A 93 -1.30 0.65 8.57
N ILE A 94 -1.46 1.31 7.43
CA ILE A 94 -2.49 1.06 6.44
C ILE A 94 -1.86 0.52 5.16
N GLY A 95 -0.76 1.11 4.71
CA GLY A 95 -0.14 0.73 3.44
C GLY A 95 1.36 1.00 3.35
N SER A 96 1.96 1.67 4.34
CA SER A 96 3.42 1.77 4.44
C SER A 96 4.00 0.59 5.22
N GLU A 97 5.26 0.30 4.93
CA GLU A 97 6.06 -0.56 5.79
C GLU A 97 6.50 0.23 7.04
N GLU A 98 6.82 -0.52 8.10
CA GLU A 98 7.47 0.03 9.28
C GLU A 98 8.83 0.65 8.91
N GLY A 99 9.19 1.78 9.55
CA GLY A 99 10.55 2.26 9.48
C GLY A 99 11.52 1.23 10.07
N GLN A 100 12.78 1.22 9.62
CA GLN A 100 13.79 0.30 10.15
C GLN A 100 13.77 0.32 11.69
N ASP A 101 13.62 -0.84 12.35
CA ASP A 101 13.66 -1.02 13.82
C ASP A 101 12.73 -0.08 14.63
N GLN A 102 11.64 0.42 14.06
CA GLN A 102 10.78 1.44 14.67
C GLN A 102 10.10 0.95 15.96
N LEU A 103 9.47 -0.23 15.94
CA LEU A 103 8.82 -0.79 17.12
C LEU A 103 9.81 -1.10 18.23
N GLN A 104 11.02 -1.54 17.87
CA GLN A 104 12.09 -1.76 18.84
C GLN A 104 12.51 -0.44 19.50
N ARG A 105 12.73 0.63 18.73
CA ARG A 105 13.02 1.95 19.30
C ARG A 105 11.94 2.43 20.25
N TYR A 106 10.68 2.24 19.90
CA TYR A 106 9.54 2.65 20.74
C TYR A 106 9.51 1.89 22.06
N ALA A 107 9.77 0.58 22.02
CA ALA A 107 9.86 -0.24 23.22
C ALA A 107 11.05 0.18 24.10
N GLU A 108 12.20 0.51 23.53
CA GLU A 108 13.35 1.04 24.25
C GLU A 108 13.05 2.41 24.89
N HIS A 109 12.33 3.31 24.20
CA HIS A 109 11.86 4.56 24.81
C HIS A 109 10.91 4.34 25.96
N LEU A 110 9.88 3.52 25.78
CA LEU A 110 8.96 3.15 26.85
C LEU A 110 9.76 2.63 28.05
N ASP A 111 10.69 1.71 27.86
CA ASP A 111 11.52 1.14 28.93
C ASP A 111 12.29 2.19 29.73
N ASN A 112 12.81 3.24 29.09
CA ASN A 112 13.59 4.31 29.72
C ASN A 112 12.75 5.40 30.42
N ILE A 113 11.44 5.47 30.19
CA ILE A 113 10.58 6.45 30.87
C ILE A 113 10.39 6.03 32.34
N GLU A 114 10.79 6.88 33.27
CA GLU A 114 10.65 6.65 34.71
C GLU A 114 9.24 7.01 35.23
N ASN A 115 8.91 6.58 36.45
CA ASN A 115 7.65 6.90 37.14
C ASN A 115 6.36 6.43 36.44
N ILE A 116 6.46 5.36 35.65
CA ILE A 116 5.32 4.71 34.99
C ILE A 116 5.25 3.24 35.43
N ASN A 117 4.08 2.81 35.90
CA ASN A 117 3.86 1.46 36.44
C ASN A 117 3.78 0.39 35.35
N LYS A 118 3.07 0.70 34.25
CA LYS A 118 2.84 -0.22 33.13
C LYS A 118 3.08 0.49 31.80
N LYS A 119 3.63 -0.23 30.84
CA LYS A 119 4.04 0.34 29.55
C LYS A 119 3.57 -0.59 28.44
N SER A 120 2.84 -0.06 27.48
CA SER A 120 2.21 -0.85 26.43
C SER A 120 2.60 -0.30 25.07
N LEU A 121 3.02 -1.20 24.17
CA LEU A 121 3.23 -0.89 22.77
C LEU A 121 2.18 -1.64 21.95
N ILE A 122 1.39 -0.90 21.19
CA ILE A 122 0.33 -1.43 20.33
C ILE A 122 0.72 -1.20 18.89
N TYR A 123 0.55 -2.24 18.08
CA TYR A 123 0.75 -2.17 16.64
C TYR A 123 -0.53 -2.53 15.89
N ILE A 124 -1.05 -1.62 15.08
CA ILE A 124 -2.32 -1.78 14.36
C ILE A 124 -2.03 -1.76 12.85
N THR A 125 -2.48 -2.78 12.13
CA THR A 125 -2.15 -2.96 10.70
C THR A 125 -3.39 -3.22 9.86
N ARG A 126 -3.40 -2.78 8.57
CA ARG A 126 -4.43 -3.21 7.60
C ARG A 126 -4.16 -4.59 7.05
N ASP A 127 -2.91 -4.92 6.68
CA ASP A 127 -2.48 -6.16 6.00
C ASP A 127 -1.57 -7.03 6.87
N PHE A 128 -1.65 -8.37 6.73
CA PHE A 128 -1.05 -9.29 7.70
C PHE A 128 0.45 -9.05 7.84
N ASP A 129 0.90 -8.68 9.04
CA ASP A 129 2.29 -8.35 9.33
C ASP A 129 2.64 -8.71 10.78
N ALA A 130 2.65 -10.00 11.09
CA ALA A 130 2.86 -10.49 12.45
C ALA A 130 4.28 -10.18 12.95
N LYS A 131 4.38 -9.49 14.10
CA LYS A 131 5.66 -9.11 14.69
C LYS A 131 6.10 -10.08 15.80
N ASN A 132 7.41 -10.19 15.97
CA ASN A 132 8.01 -11.01 17.02
C ASN A 132 8.37 -10.15 18.25
N GLN A 133 7.59 -10.30 19.32
CA GLN A 133 7.81 -9.56 20.58
C GLN A 133 9.23 -9.73 21.15
N LYS A 134 9.88 -10.89 20.97
CA LYS A 134 11.24 -11.10 21.47
C LYS A 134 12.26 -10.18 20.79
N TYR A 135 12.04 -9.89 19.51
CA TYR A 135 12.85 -8.95 18.74
C TYR A 135 12.57 -7.51 19.19
N ILE A 136 11.29 -7.14 19.27
CA ILE A 136 10.87 -5.79 19.71
C ILE A 136 11.47 -5.44 21.08
N PHE A 137 11.44 -6.38 22.04
CA PHE A 137 11.95 -6.15 23.39
C PHE A 137 13.40 -6.60 23.60
N MET A 138 14.19 -6.78 22.53
CA MET A 138 15.52 -7.39 22.63
C MET A 138 16.42 -6.63 23.62
N ASN A 139 16.44 -5.30 23.53
CA ASN A 139 17.33 -4.42 24.30
C ASN A 139 16.69 -3.78 25.55
N CYS A 140 15.41 -4.02 25.81
CA CYS A 140 14.74 -3.46 26.99
C CYS A 140 15.24 -4.15 28.27
N LYS A 141 15.52 -3.36 29.31
CA LYS A 141 15.96 -3.81 30.63
C LYS A 141 14.78 -4.32 31.46
N ASN A 142 13.65 -3.60 31.46
CA ASN A 142 12.49 -3.93 32.31
C ASN A 142 11.37 -4.62 31.50
N LYS A 143 11.69 -5.73 30.84
CA LYS A 143 10.73 -6.46 29.96
C LYS A 143 9.44 -6.87 30.66
N SER A 144 9.45 -7.04 31.99
CA SER A 144 8.28 -7.45 32.77
C SER A 144 7.23 -6.35 32.93
N SER A 145 7.58 -5.07 32.77
CA SER A 145 6.63 -3.95 32.80
C SER A 145 6.13 -3.55 31.41
N LEU A 146 6.67 -4.18 30.36
CA LEU A 146 6.32 -3.92 28.96
C LEU A 146 5.34 -4.97 28.44
N THR A 147 4.30 -4.51 27.76
CA THR A 147 3.35 -5.36 27.04
C THR A 147 3.34 -5.00 25.56
N PHE A 148 3.40 -6.00 24.68
CA PHE A 148 3.19 -5.79 23.25
C PHE A 148 1.86 -6.41 22.83
N LYS A 149 1.07 -5.64 22.07
CA LYS A 149 -0.18 -6.11 21.46
C LYS A 149 -0.20 -5.75 20.00
N GLN A 150 -0.76 -6.64 19.21
CA GLN A 150 -0.94 -6.42 17.78
C GLN A 150 -2.40 -6.65 17.41
N PHE A 151 -2.93 -5.70 16.65
CA PHE A 151 -4.30 -5.72 16.16
C PHE A 151 -4.35 -5.43 14.66
N ARG A 152 -5.53 -5.66 14.11
CA ARG A 152 -5.88 -5.43 12.72
C ARG A 152 -6.96 -4.37 12.66
N TRP A 153 -6.89 -3.45 11.71
CA TRP A 153 -7.90 -2.40 11.59
C TRP A 153 -9.33 -2.95 11.47
N TYR A 154 -9.50 -4.13 10.88
CA TYR A 154 -10.83 -4.75 10.81
C TYR A 154 -11.44 -5.06 12.18
N GLN A 155 -10.61 -5.37 13.18
CA GLN A 155 -11.09 -5.63 14.54
C GLN A 155 -11.66 -4.35 15.15
N ILE A 156 -10.99 -3.22 14.90
CA ILE A 156 -11.44 -1.90 15.33
C ILE A 156 -12.71 -1.49 14.55
N TYR A 157 -12.78 -1.76 13.24
CA TYR A 157 -13.99 -1.54 12.45
C TYR A 157 -15.20 -2.31 13.02
N GLN A 158 -15.02 -3.59 13.34
CA GLN A 158 -16.07 -4.42 13.96
C GLN A 158 -16.50 -3.86 15.31
N PHE A 159 -15.54 -3.41 16.13
CA PHE A 159 -15.82 -2.76 17.41
C PHE A 159 -16.63 -1.48 17.22
N LEU A 160 -16.18 -0.55 16.37
CA LEU A 160 -16.84 0.73 16.10
C LEU A 160 -18.26 0.54 15.53
N SER A 161 -18.46 -0.50 14.73
CA SER A 161 -19.76 -0.84 14.16
C SER A 161 -20.82 -1.19 15.22
N LEU A 162 -20.42 -1.62 16.42
CA LEU A 162 -21.35 -1.85 17.53
C LEU A 162 -21.96 -0.54 18.06
N PHE A 163 -21.26 0.59 17.90
CA PHE A 163 -21.65 1.92 18.35
C PHE A 163 -22.35 2.75 17.27
N ASN A 164 -22.34 2.27 16.01
CA ASN A 164 -22.99 2.96 14.88
C ASN A 164 -24.53 2.85 14.87
N LYS A 165 -25.15 2.33 15.94
CA LYS A 165 -26.60 2.10 16.01
C LYS A 165 -27.39 3.37 16.30
N ASP A 166 -26.74 4.40 16.85
CA ASP A 166 -27.37 5.68 17.11
C ASP A 166 -27.17 6.62 15.91
N ILE A 167 -28.28 6.97 15.24
CA ILE A 167 -28.37 7.89 14.09
C ILE A 167 -27.63 9.23 14.30
N ASN A 168 -27.34 9.59 15.55
CA ASN A 168 -26.69 10.84 15.92
C ASN A 168 -25.16 10.77 15.95
N ASN A 169 -24.52 9.60 15.84
CA ASN A 169 -23.05 9.51 15.87
C ASN A 169 -22.43 9.60 14.46
N ILE A 170 -22.55 10.79 13.87
CA ILE A 170 -22.01 11.10 12.53
C ILE A 170 -20.51 10.82 12.46
N LEU A 171 -19.76 11.08 13.55
CA LEU A 171 -18.31 10.87 13.57
C LEU A 171 -17.93 9.40 13.41
N ILE A 172 -18.60 8.49 14.14
CA ILE A 172 -18.40 7.04 13.99
C ILE A 172 -18.79 6.59 12.59
N SER A 173 -19.95 7.02 12.10
CA SER A 173 -20.44 6.64 10.77
C SER A 173 -19.46 7.05 9.66
N GLU A 174 -18.97 8.30 9.69
CA GLU A 174 -17.99 8.79 8.71
C GLU A 174 -16.64 8.07 8.86
N THR A 175 -16.23 7.73 10.09
CA THR A 175 -15.01 6.93 10.33
C THR A 175 -15.14 5.54 9.71
N LEU A 176 -16.27 4.85 9.91
CA LEU A 176 -16.55 3.54 9.33
C LEU A 176 -16.59 3.59 7.80
N ASN A 177 -17.24 4.59 7.21
CA ASN A 177 -17.25 4.78 5.75
C ASN A 177 -15.83 4.98 5.21
N PHE A 178 -15.01 5.79 5.88
CA PHE A 178 -13.61 5.98 5.50
C PHE A 178 -12.80 4.69 5.61
N MET A 179 -13.03 3.90 6.67
CA MET A 179 -12.42 2.59 6.84
C MET A 179 -12.78 1.63 5.70
N GLU A 180 -14.04 1.60 5.28
CA GLU A 180 -14.49 0.79 4.14
C GLU A 180 -13.83 1.21 2.83
N GLU A 181 -13.85 2.51 2.53
CA GLU A 181 -13.26 3.07 1.31
C GLU A 181 -11.76 2.81 1.19
N ASN A 182 -11.07 2.57 2.31
CA ASN A 182 -9.62 2.32 2.36
C ASN A 182 -9.24 0.86 2.71
N GLY A 183 -10.20 -0.07 2.67
CA GLY A 183 -9.97 -1.50 2.88
C GLY A 183 -9.62 -1.88 4.32
N LEU A 184 -10.00 -1.05 5.29
CA LEU A 184 -9.79 -1.29 6.73
C LEU A 184 -10.92 -2.11 7.36
N SER A 185 -12.04 -2.29 6.65
CA SER A 185 -13.25 -3.01 7.10
C SER A 185 -13.28 -4.50 6.77
N GLY A 186 -12.14 -5.06 6.33
CA GLY A 186 -12.06 -6.44 5.86
C GLY A 186 -12.47 -7.50 6.89
N SER A 187 -12.26 -8.78 6.58
CA SER A 187 -12.47 -9.84 7.56
C SER A 187 -11.47 -10.98 7.38
N ASN A 188 -11.32 -11.79 8.41
CA ASN A 188 -10.55 -13.03 8.34
C ASN A 188 -11.38 -14.22 7.79
N GLN A 189 -12.49 -13.94 7.10
CA GLN A 189 -13.37 -14.95 6.52
C GLN A 189 -13.37 -14.83 5.00
N PHE A 190 -13.28 -15.98 4.32
CA PHE A 190 -13.50 -16.02 2.89
C PHE A 190 -14.98 -15.80 2.57
N THR A 191 -15.25 -14.86 1.67
CA THR A 191 -16.57 -14.68 1.08
C THR A 191 -16.79 -15.66 -0.07
N SER A 192 -18.03 -15.78 -0.54
CA SER A 192 -18.34 -16.56 -1.75
C SER A 192 -17.60 -16.02 -2.98
N ILE A 193 -17.33 -14.70 -3.04
CA ILE A 193 -16.56 -14.07 -4.12
C ILE A 193 -15.11 -14.51 -4.05
N ASP A 194 -14.51 -14.57 -2.86
CA ASP A 194 -13.12 -15.03 -2.69
C ASP A 194 -12.97 -16.50 -3.12
N ILE A 195 -13.92 -17.35 -2.71
CA ILE A 195 -13.95 -18.77 -3.10
C ILE A 195 -14.10 -18.91 -4.63
N LEU A 196 -15.02 -18.15 -5.24
CA LEU A 196 -15.22 -18.13 -6.68
C LEU A 196 -13.94 -17.65 -7.40
N THR A 197 -13.27 -16.65 -6.86
CA THR A 197 -12.03 -16.06 -7.40
C THR A 197 -10.90 -17.09 -7.37
N ILE A 198 -10.64 -17.73 -6.23
CA ILE A 198 -9.59 -18.76 -6.09
C ILE A 198 -9.88 -19.95 -7.02
N THR A 199 -11.15 -20.37 -7.11
CA THR A 199 -11.55 -21.51 -7.96
C THR A 199 -11.39 -21.21 -9.45
N ASN A 200 -11.66 -19.97 -9.88
CA ASN A 200 -11.52 -19.56 -11.28
C ASN A 200 -10.12 -19.08 -11.65
N PHE A 201 -9.27 -18.76 -10.67
CA PHE A 201 -7.93 -18.22 -10.90
C PHE A 201 -7.09 -19.06 -11.89
N PRO A 202 -7.04 -20.41 -11.80
CA PRO A 202 -6.29 -21.21 -12.78
C PRO A 202 -6.77 -21.04 -14.22
N ARG A 203 -8.08 -20.90 -14.43
CA ARG A 203 -8.67 -20.69 -15.76
C ARG A 203 -8.33 -19.29 -16.29
N VAL A 204 -8.56 -18.26 -15.48
CA VAL A 204 -8.27 -16.86 -15.86
C VAL A 204 -6.78 -16.67 -16.13
N ARG A 205 -5.91 -17.25 -15.29
CA ARG A 205 -4.46 -17.26 -15.51
C ARG A 205 -4.07 -17.89 -16.84
N LYS A 206 -4.67 -19.04 -17.20
CA LYS A 206 -4.42 -19.67 -18.50
C LYS A 206 -4.86 -18.78 -19.67
N MET A 207 -5.99 -18.08 -19.54
CA MET A 207 -6.43 -17.11 -20.55
C MET A 207 -5.42 -15.97 -20.70
N MET A 208 -4.98 -15.35 -19.59
CA MET A 208 -3.95 -14.30 -19.64
C MET A 208 -2.67 -14.80 -20.32
N GLU A 209 -2.24 -16.01 -19.98
CA GLU A 209 -1.08 -16.64 -20.62
C GLU A 209 -1.28 -16.85 -22.13
N GLU A 210 -2.44 -17.36 -22.53
CA GLU A 210 -2.77 -17.62 -23.93
C GLU A 210 -2.74 -16.34 -24.77
N THR A 211 -3.23 -15.21 -24.20
CA THR A 211 -3.18 -13.91 -24.91
C THR A 211 -1.77 -13.36 -25.10
N MET A 212 -0.81 -13.76 -24.27
CA MET A 212 0.56 -13.26 -24.31
C MET A 212 1.51 -14.24 -25.01
N SER A 213 1.10 -15.49 -25.16
CA SER A 213 1.87 -16.57 -25.79
C SER A 213 1.95 -16.46 -27.31
N GLY A 214 2.65 -17.41 -27.93
CA GLY A 214 2.67 -17.57 -29.39
C GLY A 214 3.34 -16.38 -30.09
N ASP A 215 2.63 -15.75 -31.02
CA ASP A 215 3.19 -14.68 -31.84
C ASP A 215 3.40 -13.38 -31.06
N VAL A 216 2.59 -13.11 -30.02
CA VAL A 216 2.81 -11.98 -29.11
C VAL A 216 4.15 -12.14 -28.40
N PHE A 217 4.38 -13.32 -27.82
CA PHE A 217 5.64 -13.65 -27.14
C PHE A 217 6.84 -13.53 -28.08
N LYS A 218 6.80 -14.18 -29.25
CA LYS A 218 7.88 -14.10 -30.25
C LYS A 218 8.16 -12.66 -30.67
N ARG A 219 7.11 -11.85 -30.86
CA ARG A 219 7.26 -10.44 -31.27
C ARG A 219 7.87 -9.61 -30.15
N PHE A 220 7.47 -9.82 -28.90
CA PHE A 220 8.08 -9.18 -27.74
C PHE A 220 9.56 -9.55 -27.62
N GLU A 221 9.89 -10.84 -27.74
CA GLU A 221 11.27 -11.35 -27.70
C GLU A 221 12.15 -10.67 -28.76
N ASN A 222 11.70 -10.70 -30.02
CA ASN A 222 12.40 -10.10 -31.15
C ASN A 222 12.62 -8.59 -31.02
N ILE A 223 11.65 -7.86 -30.45
CA ILE A 223 11.75 -6.40 -30.32
C ILE A 223 12.62 -6.02 -29.13
N THR A 224 12.57 -6.76 -28.04
CA THR A 224 13.18 -6.35 -26.76
C THR A 224 14.55 -6.96 -26.52
N GLY A 225 14.98 -7.92 -27.34
CA GLY A 225 16.20 -8.70 -27.13
C GLY A 225 16.09 -9.63 -25.90
N ALA A 226 14.86 -9.94 -25.48
CA ALA A 226 14.63 -10.76 -24.31
C ALA A 226 15.16 -12.17 -24.53
N ASN A 227 15.89 -12.71 -23.56
CA ASN A 227 16.22 -14.13 -23.56
C ASN A 227 15.33 -14.80 -22.52
N ASN A 228 14.19 -15.34 -22.97
CA ASN A 228 13.29 -16.16 -22.16
C ASN A 228 12.69 -15.43 -20.94
N PRO A 229 11.77 -14.45 -21.11
CA PRO A 229 10.96 -13.90 -20.03
C PRO A 229 9.97 -14.99 -19.58
N ARG A 230 10.46 -15.93 -18.76
CA ARG A 230 9.75 -17.15 -18.37
C ARG A 230 8.44 -16.85 -17.67
N HIS A 231 7.47 -17.76 -17.79
CA HIS A 231 6.21 -17.79 -17.00
C HIS A 231 6.39 -17.58 -15.48
N SER A 232 7.54 -17.94 -14.91
CA SER A 232 7.83 -17.72 -13.49
C SER A 232 7.93 -16.24 -13.12
N THR A 233 8.35 -15.37 -14.03
CA THR A 233 8.47 -13.93 -13.75
C THR A 233 7.10 -13.27 -13.70
N ALA A 234 6.17 -13.63 -14.58
CA ALA A 234 4.81 -13.06 -14.58
C ALA A 234 4.05 -13.33 -13.27
N LEU A 235 4.23 -14.53 -12.67
CA LEU A 235 3.64 -14.85 -11.37
C LEU A 235 4.34 -14.15 -10.20
N ASN A 236 5.66 -13.95 -10.29
CA ASN A 236 6.39 -13.15 -9.29
C ASN A 236 5.93 -11.69 -9.35
N ASP A 237 5.79 -11.12 -10.55
CA ASP A 237 5.24 -9.77 -10.74
C ASP A 237 3.79 -9.65 -10.26
N LEU A 238 2.99 -10.71 -10.38
CA LEU A 238 1.63 -10.70 -9.85
C LEU A 238 1.63 -10.64 -8.33
N LYS A 239 2.54 -11.40 -7.69
CA LYS A 239 2.72 -11.40 -6.23
C LYS A 239 3.26 -10.07 -5.71
N ASP A 240 4.29 -9.54 -6.36
CA ASP A 240 5.10 -8.44 -5.83
C ASP A 240 4.62 -7.06 -6.29
N HIS A 241 3.98 -6.99 -7.46
CA HIS A 241 3.59 -5.72 -8.09
C HIS A 241 2.14 -5.71 -8.60
N ASN A 242 1.34 -6.74 -8.25
CA ASN A 242 -0.05 -6.86 -8.67
C ASN A 242 -0.25 -6.75 -10.19
N ARG A 243 0.64 -7.36 -10.98
CA ARG A 243 0.59 -7.33 -12.45
C ARG A 243 1.03 -8.66 -13.07
N TYR A 244 0.34 -9.11 -14.11
CA TYR A 244 0.72 -10.33 -14.84
C TYR A 244 1.35 -9.93 -16.18
N VAL A 245 2.68 -9.90 -16.24
CA VAL A 245 3.41 -9.22 -17.33
C VAL A 245 4.64 -9.98 -17.80
N TYR A 246 5.03 -9.74 -19.05
CA TYR A 246 6.40 -9.89 -19.50
C TYR A 246 7.16 -8.61 -19.16
N LEU A 247 8.31 -8.76 -18.52
CA LEU A 247 9.20 -7.68 -18.15
C LEU A 247 10.56 -7.96 -18.76
N GLN A 248 11.11 -6.97 -19.45
CA GLN A 248 12.47 -6.99 -19.96
C GLN A 248 13.19 -5.71 -19.53
N GLU A 249 14.24 -5.85 -18.72
CA GLU A 249 15.16 -4.74 -18.44
C GLU A 249 15.97 -4.44 -19.71
N GLN A 250 16.13 -3.17 -20.03
CA GLN A 250 17.01 -2.67 -21.08
C GLN A 250 18.29 -2.13 -20.43
N ASN A 251 19.27 -1.70 -21.24
CA ASN A 251 20.45 -1.06 -20.67
C ASN A 251 20.07 0.24 -19.95
N ASP A 252 20.92 0.70 -19.05
CA ASP A 252 20.70 1.90 -18.24
C ASP A 252 19.42 1.90 -17.38
N LYS A 253 18.95 0.72 -16.97
CA LYS A 253 17.91 0.54 -15.96
C LYS A 253 16.55 1.15 -16.33
N PHE A 254 16.18 1.11 -17.61
CA PHE A 254 14.78 1.28 -17.99
C PHE A 254 14.18 -0.06 -18.42
N GLN A 255 12.89 -0.26 -18.16
CA GLN A 255 12.20 -1.55 -18.27
C GLN A 255 11.06 -1.44 -19.28
N LEU A 256 10.89 -2.51 -20.07
CA LEU A 256 9.77 -2.71 -20.98
C LEU A 256 8.83 -3.75 -20.39
N ILE A 257 7.57 -3.37 -20.20
CA ILE A 257 6.59 -4.21 -19.51
C ILE A 257 5.35 -4.34 -20.40
N LEU A 258 4.93 -5.56 -20.71
CA LEU A 258 3.74 -5.86 -21.51
C LEU A 258 2.83 -6.83 -20.74
N GLY A 259 1.55 -6.54 -20.62
CA GLY A 259 0.56 -7.48 -20.08
C GLY A 259 -0.57 -6.81 -19.31
N TYR A 260 -0.94 -7.42 -18.19
CA TYR A 260 -2.07 -7.05 -17.34
C TYR A 260 -1.61 -6.32 -16.08
N PHE A 261 -2.17 -5.13 -15.85
CA PHE A 261 -1.95 -4.29 -14.69
C PHE A 261 -3.23 -4.31 -13.86
N MET A 262 -3.23 -5.03 -12.74
CA MET A 262 -4.44 -5.19 -11.93
C MET A 262 -4.77 -3.88 -11.22
N ASN A 263 -6.07 -3.57 -11.15
CA ASN A 263 -6.56 -2.47 -10.34
C ASN A 263 -7.23 -3.07 -9.10
N ASN A 264 -6.73 -2.76 -7.92
CA ASN A 264 -7.23 -3.24 -6.63
C ASN A 264 -7.91 -2.13 -5.82
N LEU A 265 -8.16 -0.96 -6.43
CA LEU A 265 -8.78 0.17 -5.74
C LEU A 265 -10.25 -0.13 -5.39
N THR A 266 -10.98 -0.79 -6.28
CA THR A 266 -12.36 -1.26 -6.02
C THR A 266 -12.64 -2.56 -6.77
N ILE A 267 -13.60 -3.35 -6.27
CA ILE A 267 -14.09 -4.56 -6.95
C ILE A 267 -14.70 -4.28 -8.34
N GLU A 268 -15.15 -3.05 -8.55
CA GLU A 268 -15.75 -2.58 -9.81
C GLU A 268 -14.69 -2.12 -10.82
N SER A 269 -13.44 -1.96 -10.38
CA SER A 269 -12.39 -1.47 -11.24
C SER A 269 -11.84 -2.59 -12.13
N TYR A 270 -11.89 -2.37 -13.45
CA TYR A 270 -11.34 -3.33 -14.39
C TYR A 270 -9.80 -3.24 -14.46
N PRO A 271 -9.10 -4.37 -14.57
CA PRO A 271 -7.67 -4.38 -14.89
C PRO A 271 -7.39 -3.62 -16.19
N LYS A 272 -6.20 -3.06 -16.30
CA LYS A 272 -5.70 -2.51 -17.56
C LYS A 272 -4.85 -3.54 -18.27
N VAL A 273 -4.87 -3.51 -19.59
CA VAL A 273 -3.97 -4.27 -20.46
C VAL A 273 -3.18 -3.31 -21.32
N GLY A 274 -1.90 -3.58 -21.51
CA GLY A 274 -1.10 -2.81 -22.46
C GLY A 274 0.40 -2.90 -22.24
N ILE A 275 1.10 -1.82 -22.58
CA ILE A 275 2.55 -1.73 -22.50
C ILE A 275 2.99 -0.49 -21.71
N SER A 276 4.10 -0.61 -20.98
CA SER A 276 4.75 0.52 -20.31
C SER A 276 6.28 0.51 -20.51
N ILE A 277 6.84 1.72 -20.53
CA ILE A 277 8.28 1.97 -20.49
C ILE A 277 8.56 2.70 -19.18
N ASN A 278 9.37 2.10 -18.32
CA ASN A 278 9.63 2.60 -16.96
C ASN A 278 11.11 2.94 -16.82
N LEU A 279 11.46 4.13 -16.36
CA LEU A 279 12.84 4.61 -16.22
C LEU A 279 13.21 4.80 -14.74
N SER A 280 14.24 4.07 -14.30
CA SER A 280 14.73 4.12 -12.93
C SER A 280 15.25 5.53 -12.56
N PRO A 281 15.06 5.98 -11.30
CA PRO A 281 15.74 7.17 -10.79
C PRO A 281 17.27 7.03 -10.78
N LYS A 282 17.80 5.79 -10.86
CA LYS A 282 19.24 5.48 -10.83
C LYS A 282 19.85 5.27 -12.22
N ALA A 283 19.14 5.62 -13.29
CA ALA A 283 19.63 5.58 -14.66
C ALA A 283 20.67 6.68 -14.90
N SER A 284 21.77 6.35 -15.57
CA SER A 284 22.89 7.27 -15.82
C SER A 284 22.56 8.30 -16.90
N GLU A 285 21.76 7.93 -17.91
CA GLU A 285 21.26 8.80 -18.99
C GLU A 285 19.82 9.27 -18.71
N ARG A 286 19.37 9.27 -17.44
CA ARG A 286 17.98 9.57 -17.04
C ARG A 286 17.41 10.80 -17.75
N ILE A 287 18.14 11.92 -17.75
CA ILE A 287 17.67 13.19 -18.34
C ILE A 287 17.37 13.00 -19.83
N GLN A 288 18.28 12.37 -20.57
CA GLN A 288 18.12 12.15 -22.01
C GLN A 288 16.95 11.22 -22.32
N ILE A 289 16.83 10.11 -21.61
CA ILE A 289 15.74 9.13 -21.81
C ILE A 289 14.39 9.77 -21.45
N MET A 290 14.33 10.54 -20.37
CA MET A 290 13.12 11.22 -19.91
C MET A 290 12.63 12.29 -20.91
N GLU A 291 13.55 13.04 -21.55
CA GLU A 291 13.19 13.97 -22.62
C GLU A 291 12.61 13.25 -23.85
N VAL A 292 13.10 12.05 -24.18
CA VAL A 292 12.49 11.21 -25.22
C VAL A 292 11.08 10.75 -24.81
N MET A 293 10.89 10.30 -23.56
CA MET A 293 9.58 9.93 -23.04
C MET A 293 8.57 11.08 -23.13
N LYS A 294 8.97 12.30 -22.77
CA LYS A 294 8.14 13.50 -22.90
C LYS A 294 7.75 13.77 -24.36
N LYS A 295 8.69 13.61 -25.30
CA LYS A 295 8.42 13.76 -26.75
C LYS A 295 7.43 12.72 -27.26
N ILE A 296 7.53 11.47 -26.81
CA ILE A 296 6.58 10.42 -27.18
C ILE A 296 5.17 10.81 -26.73
N VAL A 297 5.02 11.18 -25.45
CA VAL A 297 3.72 11.59 -24.88
C VAL A 297 3.16 12.84 -25.55
N SER A 298 3.99 13.84 -25.88
CA SER A 298 3.51 15.05 -26.57
C SER A 298 3.15 14.82 -28.04
N SER A 299 3.67 13.76 -28.66
CA SER A 299 3.42 13.42 -30.06
C SER A 299 2.23 12.49 -30.30
N SER A 300 1.67 11.89 -29.24
CA SER A 300 0.60 10.89 -29.34
C SER A 300 -0.31 10.89 -28.12
N ASP A 301 -1.60 11.13 -28.33
CA ASP A 301 -2.63 11.02 -27.28
C ASP A 301 -2.82 9.58 -26.76
N LYS A 302 -2.23 8.59 -27.42
CA LYS A 302 -2.27 7.18 -26.99
C LYS A 302 -1.39 6.93 -25.76
N TRP A 303 -0.30 7.68 -25.60
CA TRP A 303 0.65 7.49 -24.51
C TRP A 303 0.38 8.44 -23.36
N LYS A 304 0.38 7.92 -22.14
CA LYS A 304 0.23 8.71 -20.91
C LYS A 304 1.52 8.69 -20.13
N GLY A 305 1.95 9.86 -19.67
CA GLY A 305 3.15 10.05 -18.84
C GLY A 305 2.83 10.20 -17.36
N TYR A 306 3.71 9.67 -16.52
CA TYR A 306 3.66 9.73 -15.06
C TYR A 306 5.07 10.05 -14.53
N ASP A 307 5.17 10.93 -13.54
CA ASP A 307 6.41 11.31 -12.86
C ASP A 307 7.56 11.75 -13.79
N LEU A 308 7.23 12.28 -14.98
CA LEU A 308 8.21 12.72 -15.99
C LEU A 308 9.00 13.99 -15.59
N ASN A 309 8.73 14.56 -14.43
CA ASN A 309 9.44 15.73 -13.89
C ASN A 309 10.05 15.47 -12.50
N GLU A 310 9.87 14.25 -11.96
CA GLU A 310 10.32 13.91 -10.61
C GLU A 310 11.70 13.24 -10.66
N ALA A 311 12.67 13.77 -9.92
CA ALA A 311 14.05 13.26 -9.98
C ALA A 311 14.20 11.89 -9.30
N ASN A 312 13.45 11.67 -8.22
CA ASN A 312 13.62 10.51 -7.34
C ASN A 312 12.63 9.36 -7.61
N ASN A 313 11.64 9.58 -8.46
CA ASN A 313 10.62 8.57 -8.77
C ASN A 313 10.95 7.81 -10.06
N TRP A 314 10.29 6.67 -10.26
CA TRP A 314 10.29 6.02 -11.57
C TRP A 314 9.48 6.85 -12.56
N ALA A 315 10.11 7.28 -13.66
CA ALA A 315 9.41 7.97 -14.73
C ALA A 315 8.75 6.91 -15.63
N VAL A 316 7.46 7.07 -15.96
CA VAL A 316 6.72 6.03 -16.70
C VAL A 316 5.96 6.65 -17.87
N ILE A 317 6.03 6.00 -19.03
CA ILE A 317 5.04 6.20 -20.09
C ILE A 317 4.32 4.89 -20.37
N SER A 318 3.03 4.95 -20.64
CA SER A 318 2.23 3.75 -20.92
C SER A 318 1.14 3.99 -21.95
N GLN A 319 0.81 2.92 -22.68
CA GLN A 319 -0.34 2.86 -23.56
C GLN A 319 -1.17 1.65 -23.13
N THR A 320 -2.34 1.91 -22.55
CA THR A 320 -3.19 0.89 -21.95
C THR A 320 -4.66 1.10 -22.31
N LYS A 321 -5.40 -0.01 -22.35
CA LYS A 321 -6.87 -0.03 -22.37
C LYS A 321 -7.38 -0.76 -21.13
N SER A 322 -8.54 -0.36 -20.65
CA SER A 322 -9.23 -1.14 -19.61
C SER A 322 -9.75 -2.44 -20.22
N LEU A 323 -9.74 -3.53 -19.45
CA LEU A 323 -10.11 -4.86 -19.93
C LEU A 323 -11.59 -4.93 -20.34
N ASP A 324 -12.45 -4.08 -19.76
CA ASP A 324 -13.86 -3.93 -20.13
C ASP A 324 -14.07 -3.58 -21.62
N TYR A 325 -13.13 -2.86 -22.23
CA TYR A 325 -13.13 -2.54 -23.66
C TYR A 325 -13.25 -3.80 -24.54
N PHE A 326 -12.72 -4.93 -24.06
CA PHE A 326 -12.70 -6.19 -24.80
C PHE A 326 -13.92 -7.08 -24.53
N LEU A 327 -14.75 -6.76 -23.54
CA LEU A 327 -15.88 -7.62 -23.14
C LEU A 327 -16.94 -7.78 -24.24
N ASN A 328 -17.06 -6.79 -25.12
CA ASN A 328 -17.97 -6.82 -26.27
C ASN A 328 -17.42 -7.60 -27.48
N GLN A 329 -16.18 -8.10 -27.40
CA GLN A 329 -15.60 -8.93 -28.47
C GLN A 329 -16.08 -10.37 -28.34
N GLU A 330 -16.28 -11.05 -29.46
CA GLU A 330 -16.72 -12.46 -29.47
C GLU A 330 -15.61 -13.39 -28.97
N ASP A 331 -14.38 -13.17 -29.45
CA ASP A 331 -13.18 -13.87 -29.01
C ASP A 331 -12.23 -12.91 -28.30
N HIS A 332 -12.26 -12.95 -26.97
CA HIS A 332 -11.42 -12.10 -26.11
C HIS A 332 -9.93 -12.42 -26.27
N ILE A 333 -9.57 -13.68 -26.53
CA ILE A 333 -8.17 -14.09 -26.66
C ILE A 333 -7.57 -13.46 -27.91
N THR A 334 -8.22 -13.66 -29.05
CA THR A 334 -7.78 -13.10 -30.34
C THR A 334 -7.75 -11.58 -30.30
N ALA A 335 -8.77 -10.93 -29.72
CA ALA A 335 -8.83 -9.48 -29.62
C ALA A 335 -7.66 -8.90 -28.79
N LEU A 336 -7.32 -9.54 -27.67
CA LEU A 336 -6.20 -9.11 -26.82
C LEU A 336 -4.84 -9.38 -27.48
N GLN A 337 -4.66 -10.52 -28.14
CA GLN A 337 -3.44 -10.81 -28.92
C GLN A 337 -3.20 -9.75 -29.99
N ASN A 338 -4.23 -9.41 -30.77
CA ASN A 338 -4.14 -8.37 -31.80
C ASN A 338 -3.77 -7.00 -31.20
N TYR A 339 -4.35 -6.66 -30.05
CA TYR A 339 -4.01 -5.42 -29.36
C TYR A 339 -2.56 -5.41 -28.87
N PHE A 340 -2.07 -6.51 -28.28
CA PHE A 340 -0.66 -6.59 -27.88
C PHE A 340 0.29 -6.49 -29.08
N LEU A 341 -0.05 -7.11 -30.22
CA LEU A 341 0.73 -6.98 -31.45
C LEU A 341 0.75 -5.54 -31.99
N GLU A 342 -0.36 -4.80 -31.92
CA GLU A 342 -0.41 -3.37 -32.25
C GLU A 342 0.58 -2.58 -31.38
N LEU A 343 0.54 -2.78 -30.05
CA LEU A 343 1.42 -2.10 -29.10
C LEU A 343 2.90 -2.40 -29.37
N LEU A 344 3.21 -3.65 -29.72
CA LEU A 344 4.57 -4.05 -30.05
C LEU A 344 5.06 -3.41 -31.36
N ASN A 345 4.20 -3.27 -32.36
CA ASN A 345 4.56 -2.54 -33.59
C ASN A 345 4.81 -1.05 -33.33
N GLU A 346 4.03 -0.45 -32.43
CA GLU A 346 4.24 0.92 -31.97
C GLU A 346 5.58 1.05 -31.22
N LEU A 347 5.88 0.12 -30.30
CA LEU A 347 7.17 0.07 -29.62
C LEU A 347 8.35 -0.09 -30.58
N GLU A 348 8.25 -0.96 -31.59
CA GLU A 348 9.30 -1.10 -32.60
C GLU A 348 9.53 0.20 -33.38
N THR A 349 8.46 0.95 -33.66
CA THR A 349 8.54 2.28 -34.29
C THR A 349 9.26 3.27 -33.38
N ILE A 350 8.98 3.27 -32.08
CA ILE A 350 9.69 4.07 -31.08
C ILE A 350 11.18 3.69 -31.06
N LYS A 351 11.52 2.40 -31.01
CA LYS A 351 12.93 1.94 -31.03
C LYS A 351 13.66 2.42 -32.28
N LYS A 352 13.01 2.40 -33.45
CA LYS A 352 13.58 2.88 -34.72
C LYS A 352 13.80 4.39 -34.72
N ASN A 353 12.82 5.17 -34.24
CA ASN A 353 12.89 6.63 -34.20
C ASN A 353 13.87 7.17 -33.15
N TYR A 354 14.07 6.41 -32.06
CA TYR A 354 14.96 6.75 -30.96
C TYR A 354 16.02 5.66 -30.77
N ASN A 355 16.70 5.31 -31.84
CA ASN A 355 17.75 4.28 -31.86
C ASN A 355 18.99 4.65 -31.03
N ASN A 356 19.09 5.91 -30.62
CA ASN A 356 20.14 6.44 -29.76
C ASN A 356 19.92 6.11 -28.28
N LEU A 357 18.77 5.56 -27.90
CA LEU A 357 18.57 5.04 -26.55
C LEU A 357 19.30 3.70 -26.42
N GLN A 358 19.71 3.38 -25.19
CA GLN A 358 20.47 2.17 -24.86
C GLN A 358 19.56 0.92 -24.89
N TRP A 359 18.97 0.61 -26.03
CA TRP A 359 18.18 -0.60 -26.21
C TRP A 359 19.06 -1.85 -26.13
N LEU A 360 18.52 -2.94 -25.59
CA LEU A 360 19.10 -4.25 -25.85
C LEU A 360 18.86 -4.60 -27.33
N VAL A 361 19.90 -5.21 -27.92
CA VAL A 361 19.96 -5.66 -29.31
C VAL A 361 19.68 -7.14 -29.37
#